data_AF-A0A6J7U0C3-F1
#
_entry.id   AF-A0A6J7U0C3-F1
#
_cell.length_a   1.000
_cell.length_b   1.000
_cell.length_c   1.000
_cell.angle_alpha   90.00
_cell.angle_beta   90.00
_cell.angle_gamma   90.00
#
_symmetry.space_group_name_H-M   'P 1'
#
loop_
_entity.id
_entity.type
_entity.pdbx_description
1 polymer ?
#
loop_
_entity_poly.entity_id
_entity_poly.type
_entity_poly.pdbx_seq_one_letter_code
_entity_poly.pdbx_strand_id
1 'polypeptide(L)' 'MYDQQNRTGEADLIVAKHRNGPTRTITVSAQLHYARFYDMPQNPGAGTDWTQQREVTPPEDSSFGA' A
#
# COMPACT_ATOMS: atom_id res chain seq x y z
N MET A 1 4.20 25.19 -15.53
CA MET A 1 4.93 24.15 -14.77
C MET A 1 3.90 23.17 -14.25
N TYR A 2 4.04 21.88 -14.53
CA TYR A 2 3.18 20.84 -13.96
C TYR A 2 3.82 20.32 -12.68
N ASP A 3 3.08 20.37 -11.58
CA ASP A 3 3.47 19.72 -10.34
C ASP A 3 3.14 18.23 -10.45
N GLN A 4 4.18 17.40 -10.53
CA GLN A 4 4.05 15.94 -10.55
C GLN A 4 3.42 15.39 -9.26
N GLN A 5 3.33 16.21 -8.20
CA GLN A 5 2.73 15.83 -6.92
C GLN A 5 1.23 16.12 -6.84
N ASN A 6 0.60 16.62 -7.90
CA ASN A 6 -0.84 16.87 -7.91
C ASN A 6 -1.67 15.58 -8.01
N ARG A 7 -1.72 14.83 -6.91
CA ARG A 7 -2.54 13.61 -6.72
C ARG A 7 -3.92 14.00 -6.18
N THR A 8 -4.70 14.70 -7.01
CA THR A 8 -6.02 15.20 -6.60
C THR A 8 -6.93 14.06 -6.16
N GLY A 9 -7.44 14.13 -4.93
CA GLY A 9 -8.35 13.12 -4.38
C GLY A 9 -7.65 11.87 -3.83
N GLU A 10 -6.32 11.84 -3.76
CA GLU A 10 -5.57 10.79 -3.08
C GLU A 10 -4.93 11.30 -1.79
N ALA A 11 -4.68 10.41 -0.85
CA ALA A 11 -3.88 10.67 0.34
C ALA A 11 -3.08 9.42 0.74
N ASP A 12 -2.03 9.62 1.53
CA ASP A 12 -1.20 8.53 2.03
C ASP A 12 -1.33 8.41 3.55
N LEU A 13 -1.70 7.21 4.01
CA LEU A 13 -1.69 6.84 5.42
C LEU A 13 -0.35 6.16 5.73
N ILE A 14 0.50 6.83 6.51
CA ILE A 14 1.81 6.31 6.88
C ILE A 14 1.69 5.59 8.21
N VAL A 15 1.77 4.26 8.17
CA VAL A 15 1.90 3.43 9.38
C VAL A 15 3.35 3.49 9.85
N ALA A 16 3.72 4.57 10.54
CA ALA A 16 5.09 4.79 11.00
C ALA A 16 5.54 3.79 12.08
N LYS A 17 4.59 3.20 12.82
CA LYS A 17 4.86 2.20 13.85
C LYS A 17 3.77 1.15 13.87
N HIS A 18 4.15 -0.11 13.74
CA HIS A 18 3.28 -1.27 13.90
C HIS A 18 4.02 -2.32 14.75
N ARG A 19 3.49 -2.66 15.93
CA ARG A 19 4.14 -3.63 16.81
C ARG A 19 3.91 -5.04 16.26
N ASN A 20 4.98 -5.79 16.03
CA ASN A 20 4.94 -7.17 15.52
C ASN A 20 4.34 -7.32 14.11
N GLY A 21 4.39 -6.27 13.30
CA GLY A 21 3.87 -6.28 11.93
C GLY A 21 4.49 -5.18 11.08
N PRO A 22 4.19 -5.14 9.78
CA PRO A 22 4.88 -4.28 8.84
C PRO A 22 4.45 -2.81 8.97
N THR A 23 5.42 -1.91 8.85
CA THR A 23 5.18 -0.49 8.56
C THR A 23 4.98 -0.31 7.07
N ARG A 24 3.99 0.48 6.65
CA ARG A 24 3.69 0.69 5.23
C ARG A 24 3.04 2.05 5.02
N THR A 25 3.26 2.62 3.84
CA THR A 25 2.46 3.72 3.31
C THR A 25 1.30 3.15 2.52
N ILE A 26 0.08 3.48 2.91
CA ILE A 26 -1.16 3.00 2.31
C ILE A 26 -1.81 4.16 1.59
N THR A 27 -1.88 4.08 0.26
CA THR A 27 -2.57 5.09 -0.55
C THR A 27 -4.08 4.87 -0.49
N VAL A 28 -4.83 5.94 -0.20
CA VAL A 28 -6.28 5.95 -0.02
C VAL A 28 -6.92 7.06 -0.85
N SER A 29 -8.22 6.94 -1.11
CA SER A 29 -9.02 8.02 -1.69
C SER A 29 -9.41 9.03 -0.61
N ALA A 30 -9.22 10.32 -0.86
CA ALA A 30 -9.49 11.42 0.06
C ALA A 30 -10.72 12.23 -0.39
N GLN A 31 -11.81 12.15 0.37
CA GLN A 31 -13.04 12.94 0.16
C GLN A 31 -13.14 13.99 1.26
N LEU A 32 -12.21 14.94 1.25
CA LEU A 32 -12.03 15.91 2.35
C LEU A 32 -13.24 16.84 2.57
N HIS A 33 -14.07 17.05 1.54
CA HIS A 33 -15.34 17.79 1.67
C HIS A 33 -16.38 17.07 2.56
N TYR A 34 -16.24 15.75 2.73
CA TYR A 34 -16.99 14.96 3.71
C TYR A 34 -16.14 14.56 4.93
N ALA A 35 -14.93 15.10 5.05
CA ALA A 35 -13.96 14.74 6.10
C ALA A 35 -13.74 13.23 6.26
N ARG A 36 -13.68 12.48 5.15
CA ARG A 36 -13.50 11.02 5.16
C ARG A 36 -12.47 10.52 4.16
N PHE A 37 -11.97 9.31 4.44
CA PHE A 37 -11.14 8.52 3.54
C PHE A 37 -11.89 7.24 3.13
N TYR A 38 -11.58 6.73 1.94
CA TYR A 38 -12.16 5.50 1.41
C TYR A 38 -11.06 4.66 0.78
N ASP A 39 -11.27 3.34 0.70
CA ASP A 39 -10.34 2.45 0.02
C ASP A 39 -10.17 2.84 -1.45
N MET A 40 -8.96 2.65 -1.97
CA MET A 40 -8.71 2.84 -3.38
C MET A 40 -9.55 1.84 -4.19
N PRO A 41 -10.15 2.25 -5.33
CA PRO A 41 -10.86 1.33 -6.19
C PRO A 41 -9.88 0.24 -6.68
N GLN A 42 -10.18 -1.01 -6.34
CA GLN A 42 -9.46 -2.15 -6.90
C GLN A 42 -9.61 -2.13 -8.42
N ASN A 43 -8.53 -2.47 -9.14
CA ASN A 43 -8.62 -2.74 -10.57
C ASN A 43 -9.77 -3.73 -10.85
N PRO A 44 -10.79 -3.37 -11.64
CA PRO A 44 -11.92 -4.24 -11.92
C PRO A 44 -11.43 -5.59 -12.47
N GLY A 45 -11.70 -6.68 -11.75
CA GLY A 45 -11.32 -8.04 -12.13
C GLY A 45 -10.17 -8.67 -11.34
N ALA A 46 -9.43 -7.90 -10.53
CA ALA A 46 -8.33 -8.45 -9.73
C ALA A 46 -8.78 -9.14 -8.42
N GLY A 47 -10.03 -8.92 -7.98
CA GLY A 47 -10.51 -9.35 -6.67
C GLY A 47 -9.78 -8.65 -5.51
N THR A 48 -10.41 -8.58 -4.35
CA THR A 48 -9.71 -8.13 -3.12
C THR A 48 -8.83 -9.28 -2.63
N ASP A 49 -7.56 -9.30 -3.03
CA ASP A 49 -6.59 -10.29 -2.53
C ASP A 49 -6.05 -9.87 -1.16
N TRP A 50 -6.59 -10.48 -0.11
CA TRP A 50 -6.21 -10.26 1.28
C TRP A 50 -4.96 -11.06 1.71
N THR A 51 -4.37 -11.85 0.81
CA THR A 51 -3.32 -12.82 1.16
C THR A 51 -1.90 -12.35 0.86
N GLN A 52 -1.70 -11.35 -0.01
CA GLN A 52 -0.36 -10.85 -0.40
C GLN A 52 0.46 -10.26 0.75
N GLN A 53 -0.15 -9.90 1.89
CA GLN A 53 0.59 -9.42 3.06
C GLN A 53 1.41 -10.50 3.77
N ARG A 54 1.20 -11.80 3.48
CA ARG A 54 1.88 -12.90 4.19
C ARG A 54 3.20 -13.33 3.56
N GLU A 55 3.50 -12.90 2.34
CA GLU A 55 4.71 -13.33 1.65
C GLU A 55 5.89 -12.47 2.12
N VAL A 56 6.38 -12.78 3.32
CA VAL A 56 7.74 -12.46 3.72
C VAL A 56 8.61 -13.46 2.98
N THR A 57 9.07 -13.12 1.77
CA THR A 57 10.10 -13.90 1.07
C THR A 57 11.37 -13.82 1.91
N PRO A 58 11.83 -14.91 2.56
CA PRO A 58 13.16 -14.93 3.14
C PRO A 58 14.17 -14.76 2.00
N PRO A 59 15.30 -14.05 2.18
CA PRO A 59 16.34 -14.06 1.17
C PRO A 59 16.78 -15.51 0.97
N GLU A 60 16.44 -16.07 -0.19
CA GLU A 60 16.89 -17.39 -0.60
C GLU A 60 18.40 -17.34 -0.80
N ASP A 61 19.13 -17.86 0.19
CA ASP A 61 20.56 -18.13 0.12
C ASP A 61 20.80 -19.10 -1.05
N SER A 62 20.99 -18.52 -2.23
CA SER A 62 21.31 -19.21 -3.48
C SER A 62 22.79 -19.63 -3.49
N SER A 63 23.23 -20.26 -2.41
CA SER A 63 24.62 -20.70 -2.21
C SER A 63 24.65 -22.07 -1.54
N PHE A 64 24.13 -23.07 -2.23
CA PHE A 64 24.61 -24.44 -2.06
C PHE A 64 25.38 -24.82 -3.32
N GLY A 65 26.69 -24.91 -3.17
CA GLY A 65 27.60 -25.31 -4.22
C GLY A 65 27.48 -26.78 -4.60
N ALA A 66 27.68 -27.03 -5.89
CA ALA A 66 28.47 -28.12 -6.45
C ALA A 66 29.01 -27.63 -7.81
#